data_AF-A0A7W1YPK4-F1
#
_entry.id   AF-A0A7W1YPK4-F1
#
_cell.length_a   1.000
_cell.length_b   1.000
_cell.length_c   1.000
_cell.angle_alpha   90.00
_cell.angle_beta   90.00
_cell.angle_gamma   90.00
#
_symmetry.space_group_name_H-M   'P 1'
#
loop_
_entity.id
_entity.type
_entity.pdbx_description
1 polymer ?
#
loop_
_entity_poly.entity_id
_entity_poly.type
_entity_poly.pdbx_seq_one_letter_code
_entity_poly.pdbx_strand_id
1 'polypeptide(L)' 'MGVKNVVQKTTHPLTVDSLAQQFGTCGLQSGQTVIVHSSLSTLGWVVGGPVAVIVGQAV' A
#
# COMPACT_ATOMS: atom_id res chain seq x y z
N MET A 1 -14.46 -9.56 3.18
CA MET A 1 -15.08 -8.22 3.02
C MET A 1 -15.11 -7.87 1.53
N GLY A 2 -16.21 -7.36 0.99
CA GLY A 2 -16.32 -7.10 -0.46
C GLY A 2 -15.67 -5.78 -0.89
N VAL A 3 -15.20 -5.69 -2.14
CA VAL A 3 -14.50 -4.52 -2.72
C VAL A 3 -15.31 -3.23 -2.55
N LYS A 4 -16.65 -3.30 -2.67
CA LYS A 4 -17.55 -2.15 -2.45
C LYS A 4 -17.38 -1.49 -1.08
N ASN A 5 -17.21 -2.31 -0.02
CA ASN A 5 -17.03 -1.80 1.34
C ASN A 5 -15.67 -1.13 1.52
N VAL A 6 -14.65 -1.56 0.77
CA VAL A 6 -13.30 -0.99 0.82
C VAL A 6 -13.28 0.37 0.13
N VAL A 7 -13.90 0.48 -1.06
CA VAL A 7 -14.00 1.73 -1.81
C VAL A 7 -14.73 2.81 -1.00
N GLN A 8 -15.87 2.49 -0.36
CA GLN A 8 -16.62 3.46 0.45
C GLN A 8 -15.86 3.97 1.68
N LYS A 9 -14.94 3.18 2.23
CA LYS A 9 -14.14 3.57 3.40
C LYS A 9 -12.84 4.28 3.04
N THR A 10 -12.52 4.39 1.76
CA THR A 10 -11.25 4.92 1.28
C THR A 10 -11.44 6.36 0.81
N THR A 11 -10.86 7.32 1.52
CA THR A 11 -10.93 8.76 1.16
C THR A 11 -10.20 9.06 -0.14
N HIS A 12 -9.02 8.46 -0.33
CA HIS A 12 -8.23 8.55 -1.56
C HIS A 12 -7.64 7.18 -1.91
N PRO A 13 -7.70 6.75 -3.18
CA PRO A 13 -7.10 5.48 -3.59
C PRO A 13 -5.60 5.46 -3.33
N LEU A 14 -5.10 4.31 -2.92
CA LEU A 14 -3.66 4.07 -2.79
C LEU A 14 -3.10 3.63 -4.15
N THR A 15 -2.20 4.43 -4.72
CA THR A 15 -1.45 4.13 -5.94
C THR A 15 -0.03 3.66 -5.59
N VAL A 16 0.72 3.19 -6.59
CA VAL A 16 2.12 2.82 -6.42
C VAL A 16 2.93 4.01 -5.88
N ASP A 17 2.74 5.21 -6.43
CA ASP A 17 3.46 6.41 -6.02
C ASP A 17 3.12 6.84 -4.59
N SER A 18 1.83 6.81 -4.22
CA SER A 18 1.42 7.18 -2.86
C SER A 18 1.95 6.17 -1.84
N LEU A 19 1.96 4.88 -2.17
CA LEU A 19 2.52 3.82 -1.32
C LEU A 19 4.03 4.02 -1.14
N ALA A 20 4.78 4.30 -2.21
CA ALA A 20 6.22 4.55 -2.13
C ALA A 20 6.54 5.76 -1.23
N GLN A 21 5.81 6.86 -1.40
CA GLN A 21 5.94 8.02 -0.53
C GLN A 21 5.63 7.65 0.93
N GLN A 22 4.53 6.94 1.18
CA GLN A 22 4.12 6.58 2.54
C GLN A 22 5.13 5.63 3.21
N PHE A 23 5.65 4.64 2.50
CA PHE A 23 6.70 3.78 3.04
C PHE A 23 7.98 4.56 3.37
N GLY A 24 8.38 5.49 2.50
CA GLY A 24 9.48 6.41 2.77
C GLY A 24 9.24 7.27 4.02
N THR A 25 8.02 7.81 4.19
CA THR A 25 7.67 8.58 5.40
C THR A 25 7.61 7.73 6.67
N CYS A 26 7.31 6.43 6.55
CA CYS A 26 7.37 5.47 7.65
C CYS A 26 8.80 5.02 7.99
N GLY A 27 9.80 5.46 7.23
CA GLY A 27 11.22 5.16 7.47
C GLY A 27 11.77 3.96 6.70
N LEU A 28 11.02 3.42 5.72
CA LEU A 28 11.56 2.43 4.80
C LEU A 28 12.56 3.10 3.85
N GLN A 29 13.74 2.51 3.72
CA GLN A 29 14.85 3.04 2.92
C GLN A 29 15.43 1.95 2.01
N SER A 30 16.02 2.39 0.89
CA SER A 30 16.75 1.51 -0.01
C SER A 30 17.84 0.73 0.73
N GLY A 31 18.00 -0.55 0.39
CA GLY A 31 18.99 -1.46 0.98
C GLY A 31 18.57 -2.11 2.31
N GLN A 32 17.39 -1.79 2.85
CA GLN A 32 16.87 -2.47 4.04
C GLN A 32 16.26 -3.84 3.68
N THR A 33 16.52 -4.85 4.50
CA THR A 33 15.81 -6.13 4.46
C THR A 33 14.71 -6.11 5.50
N VAL A 34 13.46 -6.17 5.06
CA VAL A 34 12.28 -6.12 5.93
C VAL A 34 11.36 -7.31 5.71
N ILE A 35 10.67 -7.74 6.78
CA ILE A 35 9.55 -8.69 6.70
C ILE A 35 8.28 -7.89 6.96
N VAL A 36 7.34 -7.95 6.02
CA VAL A 36 6.11 -7.15 6.07
C VAL A 36 4.90 -8.05 6.26
N HIS A 37 4.06 -7.73 7.24
CA HIS A 37 2.73 -8.31 7.39
C HIS A 37 1.69 -7.25 7.02
N SER A 38 0.93 -7.50 5.96
CA SER A 38 -0.01 -6.54 5.39
C SER A 38 -1.42 -7.10 5.29
N SER A 39 -2.41 -6.26 5.58
CA SER A 39 -3.83 -6.53 5.38
C SER A 39 -4.41 -5.57 4.35
N LEU A 40 -4.63 -6.03 3.12
CA LEU A 40 -5.18 -5.19 2.04
C LEU A 40 -6.56 -4.62 2.37
N SER A 41 -7.41 -5.37 3.09
CA SER A 41 -8.73 -4.87 3.48
C SER A 41 -8.67 -3.73 4.51
N THR A 42 -7.56 -3.61 5.25
CA THR A 42 -7.35 -2.56 6.25
C THR A 42 -6.68 -1.33 5.64
N LEU A 43 -5.84 -1.52 4.62
CA LEU A 43 -5.18 -0.43 3.89
C LEU A 43 -6.15 0.49 3.14
N GLY A 44 -7.29 -0.05 2.69
CA GLY A 44 -8.22 0.66 1.84
C GLY A 44 -8.12 0.21 0.38
N TRP A 45 -8.62 1.02 -0.54
CA TRP A 45 -8.66 0.67 -1.95
C TRP A 45 -7.30 0.92 -2.62
N VAL A 46 -6.61 -0.17 -2.92
CA VAL A 46 -5.32 -0.16 -3.63
C VAL A 46 -5.55 -0.37 -5.13
N VAL A 47 -5.12 0.60 -5.93
CA VAL A 47 -5.15 0.51 -7.39
C VAL A 47 -4.10 -0.50 -7.83
N GLY A 48 -4.52 -1.57 -8.51
CA GLY A 48 -3.62 -2.70 -8.85
C GLY A 48 -3.49 -3.75 -7.76
N GLY A 49 -4.20 -3.60 -6.63
CA GLY A 49 -4.28 -4.62 -5.59
C GLY A 49 -2.93 -4.98 -4.96
N PRO A 50 -2.68 -6.25 -4.60
CA PRO A 50 -1.45 -6.66 -3.91
C PRO A 50 -0.16 -6.34 -4.67
N VAL A 51 -0.19 -6.36 -6.01
CA VAL A 51 1.00 -6.08 -6.83
C VAL A 51 1.50 -4.66 -6.61
N ALA A 52 0.61 -3.68 -6.49
CA ALA A 52 1.00 -2.30 -6.22
C ALA A 52 1.67 -2.12 -4.86
N VAL A 53 1.35 -2.97 -3.87
CA VAL A 53 2.01 -2.97 -2.55
C VAL A 53 3.43 -3.54 -2.63
N ILE A 54 3.69 -4.47 -3.55
CA ILE A 54 5.02 -5.05 -3.77
C ILE A 54 5.90 -4.08 -4.57
N VAL A 55 5.34 -3.52 -5.66
CA VAL A 55 6.07 -2.59 -6.54
C VAL A 55 6.29 -1.22 -5.89
N GLY A 56 5.35 -0.76 -5.04
CA GLY A 56 5.46 0.52 -4.35
C GLY A 56 6.53 0.57 -3.27
N GLN A 57 7.27 -0.51 -3.02
CA GLN A 57 8.40 -0.51 -2.09
C GLN A 57 9.59 0.10 -2.84
N ALA A 58 10.11 1.25 -2.37
CA ALA A 58 11.22 1.93 -3.01
C ALA A 58 12.44 0.98 -3.11
N VAL A 59 12.98 0.83 -4.32
CA VAL A 59 14.25 0.15 -4.59
C VAL A 59 15.39 0.97 -4.04
#